data_AF-A0A537NAT9-F1
#
_entry.id   AF-A0A537NAT9-F1
#
_cell.length_a   1.000
_cell.length_b   1.000
_cell.length_c   1.000
_cell.angle_alpha   90.00
_cell.angle_beta   90.00
_cell.angle_gamma   90.00
#
_symmetry.space_group_name_H-M   'P 1'
#
loop_
_entity.id
_entity.type
_entity.pdbx_description
1 polymer ?
#
loop_
_entity_poly.entity_id
_entity_poly.type
_entity_poly.pdbx_seq_one_letter_code
_entity_poly.pdbx_strand_id
1 'polypeptide(L)'
;MLRALAVLLTCQLVGEAITRSLELPLPGPVLGLLIMVAILFAAERWRLVDSATIDETSLGKVSNGLIATLGILFVPAGVGVIQELDLIGKYGAPLAAALLVSTVLTLVVTV
;
A
#
# COMPACT_ATOMS: atom_id res chain seq x y z
N MET A 1 -0.03 17.94 -12.31
CA MET A 1 0.99 16.91 -12.07
C MET A 1 1.91 17.26 -10.91
N LEU A 2 2.69 18.36 -10.96
CA LEU A 2 3.61 18.73 -9.88
C LEU A 2 2.95 18.85 -8.50
N ARG A 3 1.79 19.52 -8.40
CA ARG A 3 1.04 19.67 -7.14
C ARG A 3 0.64 18.31 -6.54
N ALA A 4 0.09 17.42 -7.37
CA ALA A 4 -0.30 16.08 -6.95
C ALA A 4 0.90 15.27 -6.43
N LEU A 5 2.00 15.29 -7.17
CA LEU A 5 3.22 14.58 -6.82
C LEU A 5 3.86 15.16 -5.55
N ALA A 6 3.83 16.49 -5.38
CA ALA A 6 4.27 17.15 -4.16
C ALA A 6 3.42 16.75 -2.95
N VAL A 7 2.10 16.63 -3.09
CA VAL A 7 1.21 16.17 -2.01
C VAL A 7 1.53 14.72 -1.63
N LEU A 8 1.66 13.82 -2.61
CA LEU A 8 2.07 12.42 -2.38
C LEU A 8 3.42 12.33 -1.66
N LEU A 9 4.44 13.04 -2.15
CA LEU A 9 5.78 13.02 -1.57
C LEU A 9 5.87 13.70 -0.20
N THR A 10 5.09 14.74 0.05
CA THR A 10 5.05 15.39 1.38
C THR A 10 4.47 14.42 2.40
N CYS A 11 3.39 13.74 2.04
CA CYS A 11 2.77 12.73 2.89
C CYS A 11 3.71 11.55 3.17
N GLN A 12 4.39 11.07 2.13
CA GLN A 12 5.45 10.07 2.21
C GLN A 12 6.59 10.51 3.15
N LEU A 13 7.06 11.75 3.01
CA LEU A 13 8.15 12.31 3.81
C LEU A 13 7.75 12.44 5.28
N VAL A 14 6.52 12.88 5.56
CA VAL A 14 6.01 12.96 6.94
C VAL A 14 5.89 11.56 7.54
N GLY A 15 5.38 10.59 6.78
CA GLY A 15 5.34 9.19 7.19
C GLY A 15 6.73 8.66 7.55
N GLU A 16 7.71 8.86 6.67
CA GLU A 16 9.11 8.47 6.90
C GLU A 16 9.74 9.19 8.10
N ALA A 17 9.47 10.48 8.28
CA ALA A 17 9.98 11.24 9.41
C ALA A 17 9.44 10.69 10.74
N ILE A 18 8.15 10.34 10.80
CA ILE A 18 7.53 9.76 11.99
C ILE A 18 8.07 8.35 12.24
N THR A 19 8.12 7.48 11.22
CA THR A 19 8.61 6.10 11.42
C THR A 19 10.06 6.08 11.88
N ARG A 20 10.92 6.96 11.34
CA ARG A 20 12.31 7.09 11.80
C ARG A 20 12.44 7.71 13.19
N SER A 21 11.64 8.71 13.51
CA SER A 21 11.73 9.39 14.81
C SER A 21 11.21 8.53 15.97
N LEU A 22 10.24 7.65 15.70
CA LEU A 22 9.62 6.76 16.69
C LEU A 22 10.14 5.31 16.59
N GLU A 23 11.12 5.04 15.73
CA GLU A 23 11.70 3.71 15.49
C GLU A 23 10.64 2.62 15.21
N LEU A 24 9.59 2.98 14.47
CA LEU A 24 8.48 2.08 14.20
C LEU A 24 8.92 0.94 13.26
N PRO A 25 8.51 -0.32 13.50
CA PRO A 25 8.82 -1.47 12.65
C PRO A 25 7.94 -1.51 11.38
N LEU A 26 7.74 -0.35 10.77
CA LEU A 26 6.84 -0.14 9.64
C LEU A 26 7.56 0.72 8.59
N PRO A 27 7.47 0.39 7.28
CA PRO A 27 8.02 1.25 6.24
C PRO A 27 7.33 2.63 6.25
N GLY A 28 8.09 3.72 6.16
CA GLY A 28 7.52 5.08 6.04
C GLY A 28 6.46 5.24 4.95
N PRO A 29 6.55 4.57 3.77
CA PRO A 29 5.47 4.62 2.78
C PRO A 29 4.11 4.13 3.25
N VAL A 30 4.08 3.14 4.14
CA VAL A 30 2.82 2.63 4.69
C VAL A 30 2.18 3.71 5.57
N LEU A 31 2.98 4.39 6.39
CA LEU A 31 2.47 5.48 7.24
C LEU A 31 2.06 6.70 6.41
N GLY A 32 2.81 7.04 5.37
CA GLY A 32 2.44 8.09 4.41
C GLY A 32 1.09 7.80 3.73
N LEU A 33 0.83 6.54 3.35
CA LEU A 33 -0.47 6.14 2.82
C LEU A 33 -1.60 6.37 3.84
N LEU A 34 -1.41 5.98 5.10
CA LEU A 34 -2.42 6.17 6.16
C LEU A 34 -2.72 7.65 6.40
N ILE A 35 -1.70 8.50 6.39
CA ILE A 35 -1.87 9.96 6.51
C ILE A 35 -2.68 10.50 5.33
N MET A 36 -2.39 10.03 4.10
CA MET A 36 -3.14 10.45 2.91
C MET A 36 -4.61 10.05 3.01
N VAL A 37 -4.88 8.82 3.44
CA VAL A 37 -6.26 8.33 3.67
C VAL A 37 -6.98 9.19 4.70
N ALA A 38 -6.32 9.52 5.82
CA ALA A 38 -6.89 10.38 6.84
C ALA A 38 -7.22 11.79 6.31
N ILE A 39 -6.33 12.37 5.50
CA ILE A 39 -6.54 13.67 4.85
C ILE A 39 -7.72 13.62 3.88
N LEU A 40 -7.79 12.60 3.01
CA LEU A 40 -8.87 12.45 2.04
C LEU A 40 -10.22 12.23 2.73
N PHE A 41 -10.26 11.41 3.78
CA PHE A 41 -11.46 11.18 4.58
C PHE A 41 -11.96 12.46 5.26
N ALA A 42 -11.04 13.27 5.82
CA ALA A 42 -11.39 14.57 6.38
C ALA A 42 -11.88 15.55 5.31
N ALA A 43 -11.25 15.56 4.13
CA ALA A 43 -11.64 16.40 3.00
C ALA A 43 -13.03 16.05 2.46
N GLU A 44 -13.37 14.77 2.38
CA GLU A 44 -14.70 14.28 2.00
C GLU A 44 -15.75 14.69 3.03
N ARG A 45 -15.45 14.55 4.32
CA ARG A 45 -16.37 14.95 5.40
C ARG A 45 -16.71 16.45 5.35
N TRP A 46 -15.76 17.26 4.92
CA TRP A 46 -15.92 18.71 4.73
C TRP A 46 -16.42 19.11 3.33
N ARG A 47 -16.81 18.14 2.48
CA ARG A 47 -17.28 18.33 1.10
C ARG A 47 -16.29 19.12 0.23
N LEU A 48 -15.00 19.04 0.54
CA LEU A 48 -13.93 19.65 -0.25
C LEU A 48 -13.58 18.79 -1.47
N VAL A 49 -13.79 17.48 -1.35
CA VAL A 49 -13.51 16.47 -2.38
C VAL A 49 -14.63 15.43 -2.33
N ASP A 50 -15.09 14.97 -3.48
CA ASP A 50 -16.06 13.88 -3.57
C ASP A 50 -15.35 12.63 -4.09
N SER A 51 -15.50 11.51 -3.38
CA SER A 51 -14.92 10.21 -3.73
C SER A 51 -15.27 9.79 -5.15
N ALA A 52 -16.46 10.14 -5.65
CA ALA A 52 -16.88 9.83 -7.02
C ALA A 52 -16.07 10.56 -8.10
N THR A 53 -15.38 11.65 -7.75
CA THR A 53 -14.65 12.53 -8.69
C THR A 53 -13.15 12.52 -8.49
N ILE A 54 -12.62 11.81 -7.48
CA ILE A 54 -11.19 11.78 -7.14
C ILE A 54 -10.33 11.34 -8.34
N ASP A 55 -10.79 10.35 -9.11
CA ASP A 55 -10.06 9.83 -10.26
C ASP A 55 -9.87 10.86 -11.38
N GLU A 56 -10.79 11.81 -11.50
CA GLU A 56 -10.69 12.87 -12.50
C GLU A 56 -9.71 13.98 -12.10
N THR A 57 -9.43 14.09 -10.79
CA THR A 57 -8.50 15.08 -10.26
C THR A 57 -7.06 14.81 -10.71
N SER A 58 -6.22 15.84 -10.61
CA SER A 58 -4.79 15.67 -10.89
C SER A 58 -4.08 14.71 -9.94
N LEU A 59 -4.63 14.48 -8.74
CA LEU A 59 -4.09 13.54 -7.76
C LEU A 59 -4.42 12.10 -8.16
N GLY A 60 -5.69 11.80 -8.46
CA GLY A 60 -6.13 10.49 -8.94
C GLY A 60 -5.40 10.05 -10.20
N LYS A 61 -5.28 10.93 -11.21
CA LYS A 61 -4.56 10.63 -12.46
C LYS A 61 -3.09 10.29 -12.25
N VAL A 62 -2.40 11.03 -11.37
CA VAL A 62 -0.98 10.77 -11.06
C VAL A 62 -0.81 9.48 -10.26
N SER A 63 -1.68 9.25 -9.27
CA SER A 63 -1.70 8.00 -8.50
C SER A 63 -1.94 6.79 -9.39
N ASN A 64 -2.92 6.85 -10.30
CA ASN A 64 -3.22 5.76 -11.23
C ASN A 64 -2.08 5.49 -12.20
N GLY A 65 -1.40 6.53 -12.69
CA GLY A 65 -0.19 6.38 -13.50
C GLY A 65 0.97 5.72 -12.73
N LEU A 66 1.17 6.09 -11.47
CA LEU A 66 2.16 5.46 -10.60
C LEU A 66 1.81 3.99 -10.35
N ILE A 67 0.54 3.69 -10.01
CA ILE A 67 0.04 2.33 -9.77
C ILE A 67 0.24 1.44 -11.00
N ALA A 68 -0.02 1.95 -12.21
CA ALA A 68 0.21 1.22 -13.45
C ALA A 68 1.69 0.79 -13.65
N THR A 69 2.62 1.49 -13.00
CA THR A 69 4.07 1.23 -13.10
C THR A 69 4.64 0.54 -11.84
N LEU A 70 3.82 0.31 -10.80
CA LEU A 70 4.26 -0.27 -9.51
C LEU A 70 4.81 -1.70 -9.64
N GLY A 71 4.52 -2.42 -10.72
CA GLY A 71 5.12 -3.74 -10.98
C GLY A 71 6.65 -3.74 -10.85
N ILE A 72 7.31 -2.64 -11.20
CA ILE A 72 8.76 -2.47 -11.07
C ILE A 72 9.18 -2.31 -9.60
N LEU A 73 8.36 -1.68 -8.76
CA LEU A 73 8.63 -1.50 -7.33
C LEU A 73 8.36 -2.75 -6.48
N PHE A 74 7.71 -3.78 -7.04
CA PHE A 74 7.59 -5.08 -6.41
C PHE A 74 8.80 -6.01 -6.64
N VAL A 75 9.75 -5.60 -7.50
CA VAL A 75 10.97 -6.35 -7.76
C VAL A 75 11.78 -6.64 -6.47
N PRO A 76 12.01 -5.69 -5.54
CA PRO A 76 12.73 -5.96 -4.30
C PRO A 76 12.04 -7.01 -3.42
N ALA A 77 10.70 -6.97 -3.33
CA ALA A 77 9.93 -7.98 -2.61
C ALA A 77 10.07 -9.37 -3.29
N GLY A 78 10.00 -9.40 -4.63
CA GLY A 78 10.24 -10.61 -5.40
C GLY A 78 11.65 -11.19 -5.21
N VAL A 79 12.67 -10.35 -5.17
CA VAL A 79 14.06 -10.77 -4.90
C VAL A 79 14.20 -11.36 -3.50
N GLY A 80 13.51 -10.81 -2.49
CA GLY A 80 13.48 -11.38 -1.13
C GLY A 80 12.88 -12.79 -1.09
N VAL A 81 11.83 -13.05 -1.87
CA VAL A 81 11.25 -14.41 -2.01
C VAL A 81 12.23 -15.35 -2.71
N ILE A 82 12.92 -14.88 -3.75
CA ILE A 82 13.91 -15.66 -4.50
C ILE A 82 15.06 -16.10 -3.58
N GLN A 83 15.47 -15.25 -2.62
CA GLN A 83 16.52 -15.59 -1.64
C GLN A 83 16.17 -16.78 -0.75
N GLU A 84 14.88 -16.98 -0.45
CA GLU A 84 14.38 -18.06 0.41
C GLU A 84 13.73 -19.21 -0.38
N LEU A 85 14.08 -19.37 -1.66
CA LEU A 85 13.52 -20.42 -2.53
C LEU A 85 13.72 -21.85 -1.99
N ASP A 86 14.83 -22.12 -1.31
CA ASP A 86 15.10 -23.45 -0.74
C ASP A 86 14.10 -23.79 0.38
N LEU A 87 13.81 -22.81 1.24
CA LEU A 87 12.81 -22.95 2.30
C LEU A 87 11.40 -23.15 1.71
N ILE A 88 11.08 -22.40 0.64
CA ILE A 88 9.82 -22.54 -0.09
C ILE A 88 9.75 -23.89 -0.81
N GLY A 89 10.85 -24.40 -1.36
CA GLY A 89 10.90 -25.74 -1.96
C GLY A 89 10.59 -26.83 -0.93
N LYS A 90 11.12 -26.68 0.29
CA LYS A 90 10.93 -27.64 1.38
C LYS A 90 9.54 -27.60 2.03
N TYR A 91 8.96 -26.41 2.18
CA TYR A 91 7.69 -26.20 2.90
C TYR A 91 6.55 -25.63 2.03
N GLY A 92 6.72 -25.54 0.72
CA GLY A 92 5.78 -24.87 -0.18
C GLY A 92 4.40 -25.51 -0.21
N ALA A 93 4.33 -26.85 -0.24
CA ALA A 93 3.06 -27.58 -0.21
C ALA A 93 2.27 -27.34 1.10
N PRO A 94 2.84 -27.50 2.30
CA PRO A 94 2.12 -27.18 3.53
C PRO A 94 1.77 -25.69 3.66
N LEU A 95 2.62 -24.77 3.18
CA LEU A 95 2.31 -23.34 3.12
C LEU A 95 1.09 -23.06 2.23
N ALA A 96 1.07 -23.61 1.02
CA ALA A 96 -0.03 -23.43 0.08
C ALA A 96 -1.35 -23.98 0.66
N ALA A 97 -1.31 -25.17 1.28
CA ALA A 97 -2.48 -25.74 1.94
C ALA A 97 -2.98 -24.86 3.09
N ALA A 98 -2.08 -24.36 3.95
CA ALA A 98 -2.43 -23.47 5.05
C ALA A 98 -3.08 -22.16 4.55
N LEU A 99 -2.52 -21.55 3.49
CA LEU A 99 -3.06 -20.34 2.88
C LEU A 99 -4.45 -20.57 2.28
N LEU A 100 -4.62 -21.64 1.49
CA LEU A 100 -5.90 -21.94 0.85
C LEU A 100 -6.98 -22.25 1.89
N VAL A 101 -6.70 -23.12 2.85
CA VAL A 101 -7.65 -23.51 3.89
C VAL A 101 -8.02 -22.32 4.76
N SER A 102 -7.05 -21.54 5.24
CA SER A 102 -7.32 -20.35 6.07
C SER A 102 -8.15 -19.30 5.32
N THR A 103 -7.85 -19.07 4.04
CA THR A 103 -8.61 -18.12 3.21
C THR A 103 -10.05 -18.58 3.03
N VAL A 104 -10.27 -19.84 2.62
CA VAL A 104 -11.62 -20.39 2.45
C VAL A 104 -12.40 -20.34 3.76
N LEU A 105 -11.78 -20.72 4.86
CA LEU A 105 -12.43 -20.76 6.17
C LEU A 105 -12.80 -19.35 6.65
N THR A 106 -11.92 -18.35 6.42
CA THR A 106 -12.22 -16.94 6.73
C THR A 106 -13.38 -16.42 5.90
N LEU A 107 -13.44 -16.75 4.61
CA LEU A 107 -14.55 -16.37 3.74
C LEU A 107 -15.87 -17.03 4.18
N VAL A 108 -15.87 -18.32 4.49
CA VAL A 108 -17.08 -19.03 4.96
C VAL A 108 -17.63 -18.46 6.26
N VAL A 109 -16.76 -17.95 7.14
CA VAL A 109 -17.19 -17.38 8.43
C VAL A 109 -17.64 -15.93 8.30
N THR A 110 -17.02 -15.16 7.39
CA THR A 110 -17.24 -13.70 7.29
C THR A 110 -18.30 -13.32 6.26
N VAL A 111 -18.52 -14.14 5.23
CA VAL A 111 -19.42 -13.87 4.09
C VAL A 111 -20.67 -14.74 4.20
#